data_AF-A0A1V4IK75-F1
#
_entry.id   AF-A0A1V4IK75-F1
#
_cell.length_a   1.000
_cell.length_b   1.000
_cell.length_c   1.000
_cell.angle_alpha   90.00
_cell.angle_beta   90.00
_cell.angle_gamma   90.00
#
_symmetry.space_group_name_H-M   'P 1'
#
loop_
_entity.id
_entity.type
_entity.pdbx_description
1 polymer ?
#
loop_
_entity_poly.entity_id
_entity_poly.type
_entity_poly.pdbx_seq_one_letter_code
_entity_poly.pdbx_strand_id
1 'polypeptide(L)'
;MEYKTIVFNCLKYIENNISESITAEDIANKAGYSLYYFSRIFKKQMGLSIMEYVKERRLIKASDEIINGKKIIDVALEYGYQSHSGFTKAFKNKFGFSPALLRAFRFQIDCLGGNYNMRHVFMRSTNIHATKEELFEVLRTTIKENMLEYNQERIEKAYEFACVEHEGEKRYSGDDYVTHSVNVAIILSEMGASEEAVIAGLLHDIILEKSSTHINKVISEFSKRIVEIIMYLKRSNINKSMSDEDVVMVMIADRIHNMRTIEFIDKTRWKEKAKETLDVFSPIAARLNNEKVIAELNDLSLKYI
;
A
#
# COMPACT_ATOMS: atom_id res chain seq x y z
N MET A 1 -9.77 -22.43 -9.03
CA MET A 1 -8.47 -22.50 -8.36
C MET A 1 -7.28 -22.36 -9.32
N GLU A 2 -7.38 -22.79 -10.60
CA GLU A 2 -6.24 -22.71 -11.56
C GLU A 2 -5.80 -21.28 -11.98
N TYR A 3 -6.72 -20.33 -12.15
CA TYR A 3 -6.44 -19.03 -12.78
C TYR A 3 -5.45 -18.09 -12.03
N LYS A 4 -5.35 -18.19 -10.70
CA LYS A 4 -4.45 -17.34 -9.89
C LYS A 4 -2.99 -17.78 -10.04
N THR A 5 -2.73 -19.09 -9.99
CA THR A 5 -1.39 -19.68 -10.19
C THR A 5 -0.85 -19.38 -11.58
N ILE A 6 -1.73 -19.38 -12.58
CA ILE A 6 -1.40 -19.10 -13.99
C ILE A 6 -0.90 -17.66 -14.17
N VAL A 7 -1.63 -16.67 -13.65
CA VAL A 7 -1.21 -15.26 -13.74
C VAL A 7 0.02 -15.00 -12.88
N PHE A 8 0.12 -15.59 -11.69
CA PHE A 8 1.30 -15.46 -10.82
C PHE A 8 2.60 -15.94 -11.49
N ASN A 9 2.58 -17.11 -12.13
CA ASN A 9 3.75 -17.64 -12.85
C ASN A 9 4.14 -16.75 -14.04
N CYS A 10 3.16 -16.18 -14.73
CA CYS A 10 3.39 -15.18 -15.77
C CYS A 10 4.03 -13.90 -15.21
N LEU A 11 3.51 -13.37 -14.11
CA LEU A 11 4.08 -12.17 -13.47
C LEU A 11 5.53 -12.40 -13.07
N LYS A 12 5.83 -13.56 -12.47
CA LYS A 12 7.20 -13.96 -12.11
C LYS A 12 8.10 -14.03 -13.35
N TYR A 13 7.60 -14.57 -14.46
CA TYR A 13 8.34 -14.60 -15.72
C TYR A 13 8.60 -13.18 -16.25
N ILE A 14 7.59 -12.31 -16.26
CA ILE A 14 7.73 -10.91 -16.69
C ILE A 14 8.80 -10.19 -15.86
N GLU A 15 8.75 -10.29 -14.52
CA GLU A 15 9.72 -9.62 -13.66
C GLU A 15 11.16 -10.11 -13.89
N ASN A 16 11.34 -11.41 -14.13
CA ASN A 16 12.66 -12.00 -14.38
C ASN A 16 13.23 -11.66 -15.76
N ASN A 17 12.39 -11.24 -16.72
CA ASN A 17 12.79 -11.00 -18.11
C ASN A 17 12.40 -9.58 -18.57
N ILE A 18 12.27 -8.64 -17.63
CA ILE A 18 11.67 -7.33 -17.88
C ILE A 18 12.52 -6.44 -18.82
N SER A 19 13.84 -6.62 -18.80
CA SER A 19 14.83 -5.97 -19.66
C SER A 19 15.01 -6.66 -21.01
N GLU A 20 14.47 -7.87 -21.18
CA GLU A 20 14.57 -8.62 -22.44
C GLU A 20 13.42 -8.27 -23.39
N SER A 21 13.62 -8.59 -24.68
CA SER A 21 12.56 -8.45 -25.69
C SER A 21 11.52 -9.57 -25.55
N ILE A 22 10.61 -9.44 -24.59
CA ILE A 22 9.49 -10.37 -24.38
C ILE A 22 8.25 -9.95 -25.16
N THR A 23 7.59 -10.92 -25.80
CA THR A 23 6.30 -10.74 -26.48
C THR A 23 5.15 -11.32 -25.66
N ALA A 24 3.91 -10.96 -26.02
CA ALA A 24 2.74 -11.56 -25.39
C ALA A 24 2.65 -13.08 -25.68
N GLU A 25 3.14 -13.54 -26.84
CA GLU A 25 3.24 -14.98 -27.15
C GLU A 25 4.21 -15.69 -26.22
N ASP A 26 5.41 -15.13 -25.98
CA ASP A 26 6.41 -15.75 -25.10
C ASP A 26 5.86 -15.93 -23.69
N ILE A 27 5.17 -14.89 -23.20
CA ILE A 27 4.55 -14.86 -21.88
C ILE A 27 3.42 -15.90 -21.79
N ALA A 28 2.57 -16.00 -22.81
CA ALA A 28 1.47 -16.97 -22.85
C ALA A 28 1.98 -18.41 -22.94
N ASN A 29 2.98 -18.66 -23.81
CA ASN A 29 3.62 -19.95 -23.98
C ASN A 29 4.30 -20.42 -22.69
N LYS A 30 4.97 -19.51 -21.97
CA LYS A 30 5.58 -19.83 -20.67
C LYS A 30 4.55 -20.19 -19.61
N ALA A 31 3.36 -19.59 -19.68
CA ALA A 31 2.24 -19.95 -18.82
C ALA A 31 1.57 -21.27 -19.22
N GLY A 32 1.89 -21.83 -20.40
CA GLY A 32 1.30 -23.08 -20.91
C GLY A 32 -0.05 -22.89 -21.61
N TYR A 33 -0.33 -21.69 -22.13
CA TYR A 33 -1.62 -21.35 -22.73
C TYR A 33 -1.48 -20.70 -24.11
N SER A 34 -2.53 -20.81 -24.93
CA SER A 34 -2.61 -20.04 -26.16
C SER A 34 -2.71 -18.55 -25.86
N LEU A 35 -2.09 -17.71 -26.71
CA LEU A 35 -2.11 -16.25 -26.56
C LEU A 35 -3.52 -15.69 -26.40
N TYR A 36 -4.48 -16.18 -27.19
CA TYR A 36 -5.86 -15.69 -27.17
C TYR A 36 -6.54 -15.97 -25.82
N TYR A 37 -6.44 -17.20 -25.32
CA TYR A 37 -7.02 -17.58 -24.04
C TYR A 37 -6.35 -16.83 -22.89
N PHE A 38 -5.01 -16.79 -22.91
CA PHE A 38 -4.23 -16.15 -21.88
C PHE A 38 -4.45 -14.64 -21.85
N SER A 39 -4.45 -13.95 -22.99
CA SER A 39 -4.71 -12.51 -23.06
C SER A 39 -6.09 -12.13 -22.51
N ARG A 40 -7.11 -12.95 -22.78
CA ARG A 40 -8.47 -12.72 -22.27
C ARG A 40 -8.51 -12.88 -20.75
N ILE A 41 -7.83 -13.89 -20.21
CA ILE A 41 -7.74 -14.11 -18.76
C ILE A 41 -6.91 -13.03 -18.09
N PHE A 42 -5.74 -12.70 -18.65
CA PHE A 42 -4.84 -11.69 -18.13
C PHE A 42 -5.54 -10.33 -18.09
N LYS A 43 -6.19 -9.90 -19.19
CA LYS A 43 -6.94 -8.65 -19.21
C LYS A 43 -8.12 -8.65 -18.24
N LYS A 44 -8.81 -9.78 -18.10
CA LYS A 44 -9.90 -9.95 -17.13
C LYS A 44 -9.42 -9.88 -15.68
N GLN A 45 -8.17 -10.29 -15.40
CA GLN A 45 -7.62 -10.29 -14.04
C GLN A 45 -6.83 -9.03 -13.68
N MET A 46 -6.10 -8.46 -14.64
CA MET A 46 -5.15 -7.37 -14.41
C MET A 46 -5.68 -6.01 -14.85
N GLY A 47 -6.85 -5.95 -15.51
CA GLY A 47 -7.44 -4.73 -16.07
C GLY A 47 -6.68 -4.16 -17.28
N LEU A 48 -5.46 -4.62 -17.52
CA LEU A 48 -4.54 -4.20 -18.57
C LEU A 48 -4.24 -5.36 -19.51
N SER A 49 -3.87 -5.05 -20.75
CA SER A 49 -3.24 -6.04 -21.62
C SER A 49 -1.87 -6.46 -21.07
N ILE A 50 -1.40 -7.64 -21.47
CA ILE A 50 -0.09 -8.17 -21.09
C ILE A 50 1.02 -7.16 -21.38
N MET A 51 1.00 -6.57 -22.57
CA MET A 51 2.05 -5.63 -22.99
C MET A 51 1.91 -4.25 -22.35
N GLU A 52 0.71 -3.82 -21.95
CA GLU A 52 0.57 -2.62 -21.12
C GLU A 52 1.18 -2.83 -19.74
N TYR A 53 0.92 -3.97 -19.10
CA TYR A 53 1.54 -4.32 -17.83
C TYR A 53 3.08 -4.33 -17.92
N VAL A 54 3.63 -5.00 -18.95
CA VAL A 54 5.09 -5.00 -19.20
C VAL A 54 5.63 -3.59 -19.35
N LYS A 55 4.97 -2.72 -20.13
CA LYS A 55 5.39 -1.32 -20.30
C LYS A 55 5.42 -0.56 -18.98
N GLU A 56 4.40 -0.72 -18.14
CA GLU A 56 4.36 -0.05 -16.84
C GLU A 56 5.47 -0.53 -15.91
N ARG A 57 5.71 -1.83 -15.84
CA ARG A 57 6.78 -2.40 -15.02
C ARG A 57 8.16 -1.94 -15.47
N ARG A 58 8.40 -1.86 -16.78
CA ARG A 58 9.62 -1.30 -17.37
C ARG A 58 9.83 0.17 -16.98
N LEU A 59 8.77 0.98 -17.04
CA LEU A 59 8.86 2.39 -16.62
C LEU A 59 9.23 2.53 -15.15
N ILE A 60 8.69 1.68 -14.26
CA ILE A 60 9.02 1.70 -12.83
C ILE A 60 10.48 1.31 -12.58
N LYS A 61 10.97 0.24 -13.22
CA LYS A 61 12.37 -0.20 -13.11
C LYS A 61 13.33 0.85 -13.68
N ALA A 62 12.97 1.45 -14.81
CA ALA A 62 13.71 2.56 -15.41
C ALA A 62 13.82 3.77 -14.47
N SER A 63 12.76 4.10 -13.72
CA SER A 63 12.78 5.20 -12.75
C SER A 63 13.90 5.03 -11.73
N ASP A 64 14.01 3.85 -11.14
CA ASP A 64 15.01 3.52 -10.12
C ASP A 64 16.45 3.66 -10.65
N GLU A 65 16.68 3.21 -11.88
CA GLU A 65 17.97 3.33 -12.52
C GLU A 65 18.38 4.77 -12.88
N ILE A 66 17.42 5.57 -13.37
CA ILE A 66 17.65 6.99 -13.69
C ILE A 66 17.97 7.78 -12.43
N ILE A 67 17.27 7.45 -11.35
CA ILE A 67 17.51 7.91 -9.97
C ILE A 67 18.95 7.61 -9.56
N ASN A 68 19.39 6.37 -9.72
CA ASN A 68 20.74 5.94 -9.37
C ASN A 68 21.83 6.43 -10.35
N GLY A 69 21.49 7.34 -11.28
CA GLY A 69 22.45 8.07 -12.10
C GLY A 69 22.68 7.49 -13.49
N LYS A 70 22.01 6.39 -13.88
CA LYS A 70 22.08 5.90 -15.28
C LYS A 70 21.42 6.91 -16.23
N LYS A 71 22.02 7.12 -17.41
CA LYS A 71 21.50 8.11 -18.37
C LYS A 71 20.15 7.67 -18.89
N ILE A 72 19.22 8.61 -19.04
CA ILE A 72 17.84 8.34 -19.47
C ILE A 72 17.80 7.62 -20.82
N ILE A 73 18.69 7.96 -21.74
CA ILE A 73 18.75 7.31 -23.06
C ILE A 73 19.20 5.86 -22.96
N ASP A 74 20.16 5.55 -22.10
CA ASP A 74 20.68 4.18 -21.92
C ASP A 74 19.58 3.30 -21.30
N VAL A 75 18.90 3.83 -20.27
CA VAL A 75 17.78 3.16 -19.62
C VAL A 75 16.60 2.98 -20.58
N ALA A 76 16.29 3.98 -21.40
CA ALA A 76 15.25 3.87 -22.42
C ALA A 76 15.53 2.71 -23.38
N LEU A 77 16.76 2.60 -23.88
CA LEU A 77 17.17 1.51 -24.78
C LEU A 77 17.14 0.15 -24.07
N GLU A 78 17.63 0.06 -22.84
CA GLU A 78 17.64 -1.15 -22.02
C GLU A 78 16.23 -1.72 -21.80
N TYR A 79 15.23 -0.85 -21.63
CA TYR A 79 13.84 -1.25 -21.47
C TYR A 79 13.04 -1.26 -22.78
N GLY A 80 13.73 -1.34 -23.93
CA GLY A 80 13.13 -1.60 -25.24
C GLY A 80 12.43 -0.40 -25.90
N TYR A 81 12.74 0.83 -25.48
CA TYR A 81 12.31 2.03 -26.18
C TYR A 81 13.30 2.40 -27.27
N GLN A 82 12.81 2.61 -28.49
CA GLN A 82 13.64 2.95 -29.65
C GLN A 82 14.21 4.38 -29.61
N SER A 83 13.69 5.22 -28.71
CA SER A 83 14.16 6.61 -28.58
C SER A 83 13.88 7.19 -27.20
N HIS A 84 14.73 8.16 -26.83
CA HIS A 84 14.57 8.98 -25.63
C HIS A 84 13.21 9.71 -25.59
N SER A 85 12.74 10.22 -26.73
CA SER A 85 11.47 10.95 -26.84
C SER A 85 10.26 10.04 -26.62
N GLY A 86 10.29 8.82 -27.17
CA GLY A 86 9.26 7.80 -26.93
C GLY A 86 9.17 7.40 -25.47
N PHE A 87 10.31 7.14 -24.82
CA PHE A 87 10.38 6.86 -23.38
C PHE A 87 9.84 8.03 -22.55
N THR A 88 10.30 9.25 -22.81
CA THR A 88 9.88 10.45 -22.07
C THR A 88 8.38 10.67 -22.14
N LYS A 89 7.76 10.45 -23.32
CA LYS A 89 6.31 10.55 -23.49
C LYS A 89 5.57 9.48 -22.71
N ALA A 90 6.00 8.22 -22.80
CA ALA A 90 5.40 7.12 -22.05
C ALA A 90 5.52 7.33 -20.53
N PHE A 91 6.69 7.78 -20.07
CA PHE A 91 6.97 8.12 -18.69
C PHE A 91 6.05 9.24 -18.20
N LYS A 92 5.96 10.35 -18.94
CA LYS A 92 5.10 11.48 -18.58
C LYS A 92 3.62 11.10 -18.56
N ASN A 93 3.17 10.26 -19.49
CA ASN A 93 1.79 9.78 -19.50
C ASN A 93 1.47 8.93 -18.27
N LYS A 94 2.44 8.17 -17.74
CA LYS A 94 2.25 7.33 -16.56
C LYS A 94 2.37 8.10 -15.25
N PHE A 95 3.38 8.95 -15.12
CA PHE A 95 3.75 9.58 -13.84
C PHE A 95 3.41 11.07 -13.76
N GLY A 96 2.94 11.70 -14.85
CA GLY A 96 2.57 13.11 -14.88
C GLY A 96 3.74 14.09 -15.09
N PHE A 97 4.99 13.63 -14.99
CA PHE A 97 6.19 14.48 -15.09
C PHE A 97 7.30 13.88 -15.95
N SER A 98 8.34 14.67 -16.25
CA SER A 98 9.48 14.25 -17.08
C SER A 98 10.46 13.37 -16.29
N PRO A 99 11.04 12.30 -16.87
CA PRO A 99 12.05 11.48 -16.21
C PRO A 99 13.30 12.26 -15.81
N ALA A 100 13.60 13.40 -16.45
CA ALA A 100 14.68 14.29 -16.04
C ALA A 100 14.50 14.86 -14.62
N LEU A 101 13.25 15.02 -14.16
CA LEU A 101 12.94 15.52 -12.84
C LEU A 101 13.26 14.51 -11.73
N LEU A 102 13.38 13.22 -12.04
CA LEU A 102 13.75 12.21 -11.04
C LEU A 102 15.08 12.54 -10.35
N ARG A 103 16.05 13.02 -11.12
CA ARG A 103 17.36 13.44 -10.59
C ARG A 103 17.29 14.75 -9.81
N ALA A 104 16.41 15.66 -10.23
CA ALA A 104 16.18 16.90 -9.50
C ALA A 104 15.51 16.63 -8.15
N PHE A 105 14.51 15.74 -8.12
CA PHE A 105 13.89 15.26 -6.89
C PHE A 105 14.91 14.60 -5.98
N ARG A 106 15.81 13.77 -6.53
CA ARG A 106 16.94 13.27 -5.74
C ARG A 106 17.82 14.35 -5.19
N PHE A 107 18.31 15.24 -6.04
CA PHE A 107 19.23 16.29 -5.61
C PHE A 107 18.59 17.16 -4.52
N GLN A 108 17.31 17.49 -4.68
CA GLN A 108 16.55 18.21 -3.67
C GLN A 108 16.43 17.40 -2.37
N ILE A 109 16.12 16.10 -2.46
CA ILE A 109 16.05 15.20 -1.29
C ILE A 109 17.43 15.05 -0.63
N ASP A 110 18.52 14.94 -1.38
CA ASP A 110 19.91 14.85 -0.89
C ASP A 110 20.35 16.15 -0.20
N CYS A 111 20.04 17.30 -0.79
CA CYS A 111 20.27 18.61 -0.17
C CYS A 111 19.45 18.81 1.10
N LEU A 112 18.31 18.13 1.22
CA LEU A 112 17.47 18.10 2.40
C LEU A 112 17.82 16.94 3.36
N GLY A 113 18.85 16.13 3.06
CA GLY A 113 19.39 15.08 3.93
C GLY A 113 18.72 13.69 3.85
N GLY A 114 17.97 13.36 2.80
CA GLY A 114 17.24 12.09 2.66
C GLY A 114 17.97 10.96 1.90
N ASN A 115 17.90 9.72 2.39
CA ASN A 115 18.44 8.52 1.74
C ASN A 115 17.48 7.93 0.69
N TYR A 116 18.04 7.38 -0.40
CA TYR A 116 17.27 6.81 -1.52
C TYR A 116 16.54 5.56 -1.08
N ASN A 117 15.22 5.65 -0.96
CA ASN A 117 14.35 4.50 -1.07
C ASN A 117 13.08 4.94 -1.82
N MET A 118 12.69 4.21 -2.86
CA MET A 118 11.46 4.45 -3.65
C MET A 118 10.16 4.34 -2.82
N ARG A 119 10.26 4.16 -1.50
CA ARG A 119 9.21 4.43 -0.50
C ARG A 119 8.60 5.83 -0.62
N HIS A 120 9.32 6.79 -1.24
CA HIS A 120 8.76 8.09 -1.55
C HIS A 120 7.78 8.11 -2.75
N VAL A 121 7.57 7.00 -3.46
CA VAL A 121 6.63 6.90 -4.60
C VAL A 121 5.48 5.93 -4.33
N PHE A 122 5.73 4.85 -3.58
CA PHE A 122 4.71 3.85 -3.22
C PHE A 122 4.72 3.62 -1.71
N MET A 123 3.56 3.32 -1.12
CA MET A 123 3.53 2.87 0.28
C MET A 123 4.15 1.47 0.40
N ARG A 124 4.80 1.20 1.52
CA ARG A 124 5.38 -0.10 1.83
C ARG A 124 4.28 -1.14 1.92
N SER A 125 4.50 -2.22 1.20
CA SER A 125 3.79 -3.47 1.40
C SER A 125 4.60 -4.34 2.36
N THR A 126 3.92 -4.96 3.31
CA THR A 126 4.51 -5.94 4.23
C THR A 126 4.33 -7.35 3.67
N ASN A 127 5.16 -8.29 4.14
CA ASN A 127 5.02 -9.69 3.74
C ASN A 127 3.72 -10.28 4.31
N ILE A 128 2.99 -10.98 3.46
CA ILE A 128 1.87 -11.81 3.88
C ILE A 128 2.43 -12.90 4.82
N HIS A 129 1.76 -13.14 5.95
CA HIS A 129 2.19 -14.07 7.01
C HIS A 129 3.42 -13.65 7.83
N ALA A 130 3.84 -12.37 7.78
CA ALA A 130 4.84 -11.86 8.72
C ALA A 130 4.33 -11.95 10.16
N THR A 131 5.21 -12.27 11.11
CA THR A 131 4.83 -12.34 12.53
C THR A 131 4.58 -10.95 13.09
N LYS A 132 3.87 -10.87 14.21
CA LYS A 132 3.62 -9.60 14.91
C LYS A 132 4.92 -8.92 15.35
N GLU A 133 5.93 -9.69 15.74
CA GLU A 133 7.26 -9.18 16.12
C GLU A 133 8.02 -8.63 14.91
N GLU A 134 7.98 -9.32 13.77
CA GLU A 134 8.58 -8.83 12.52
C GLU A 134 7.92 -7.53 12.06
N LEU A 135 6.58 -7.47 12.12
CA LEU A 135 5.83 -6.26 11.77
C LEU A 135 6.09 -5.12 12.76
N PHE A 136 6.27 -5.41 14.04
CA PHE A 136 6.62 -4.39 15.03
C PHE A 136 8.01 -3.79 14.76
N GLU A 137 8.97 -4.60 14.32
CA GLU A 137 10.27 -4.08 13.89
C GLU A 137 10.15 -3.21 12.62
N VAL A 138 9.28 -3.59 11.69
CA VAL A 138 8.96 -2.76 10.52
C VAL A 138 8.33 -1.44 10.94
N LEU A 139 7.47 -1.42 11.96
CA LEU A 139 6.89 -0.19 12.51
C LEU A 139 7.98 0.71 13.10
N ARG A 140 8.83 0.20 13.98
CA ARG A 140 9.96 0.96 14.56
C ARG A 140 10.88 1.55 13.49
N THR A 141 11.21 0.73 12.50
CA THR A 141 12.02 1.15 11.36
C THR A 141 11.34 2.27 10.57
N THR A 142 10.04 2.14 10.30
CA THR A 142 9.25 3.15 9.57
C THR A 142 9.20 4.49 10.33
N ILE A 143 8.96 4.45 11.64
CA ILE A 143 8.95 5.65 12.50
C ILE A 143 10.29 6.38 12.41
N LYS A 144 11.40 5.64 12.53
CA LYS A 144 12.75 6.20 12.45
C LYS A 144 13.07 6.79 11.07
N GLU A 145 12.72 6.07 10.01
CA GLU A 145 13.01 6.49 8.63
C GLU A 145 12.22 7.72 8.20
N ASN A 146 11.00 7.89 8.71
CA ASN A 146 10.18 9.08 8.48
C ASN A 146 10.48 10.23 9.47
N MET A 147 11.52 10.08 10.32
CA MET A 147 11.95 11.09 11.30
C MET A 147 10.82 11.54 12.23
N LEU A 148 9.98 10.59 12.63
CA LEU A 148 8.83 10.85 13.49
C LEU A 148 9.26 10.82 14.96
N GLU A 149 9.07 11.93 15.66
CA GLU A 149 9.48 12.12 17.06
C GLU A 149 8.46 11.51 18.05
N TYR A 150 8.17 10.22 17.90
CA TYR A 150 7.24 9.51 18.78
C TYR A 150 7.94 8.97 20.04
N ASN A 151 7.20 8.93 21.14
CA ASN A 151 7.58 8.22 22.34
C ASN A 151 7.51 6.70 22.12
N GLN A 152 8.68 6.07 21.99
CA GLN A 152 8.82 4.64 21.74
C GLN A 152 8.20 3.77 22.83
N GLU A 153 8.29 4.17 24.10
CA GLU A 153 7.71 3.43 25.23
C GLU A 153 6.17 3.40 25.13
N ARG A 154 5.54 4.50 24.69
CA ARG A 154 4.08 4.54 24.48
C ARG A 154 3.65 3.63 23.33
N ILE A 155 4.41 3.61 22.24
CA ILE A 155 4.15 2.73 21.08
C ILE A 155 4.32 1.26 21.45
N GLU A 156 5.40 0.91 22.15
CA GLU A 156 5.66 -0.45 22.62
C GLU A 156 4.57 -0.93 23.58
N LYS A 157 4.20 -0.10 24.56
CA LYS A 157 3.09 -0.41 25.46
C LYS A 157 1.76 -0.62 24.73
N ALA A 158 1.47 0.17 23.70
CA ALA A 158 0.26 0.00 22.88
C ALA A 158 0.29 -1.30 22.08
N TYR A 159 1.45 -1.65 21.53
CA TYR A 159 1.66 -2.91 20.83
C TYR A 159 1.50 -4.13 21.74
N GLU A 160 2.11 -4.12 22.93
CA GLU A 160 1.98 -5.19 23.92
C GLU A 160 0.52 -5.34 24.37
N PHE A 161 -0.15 -4.23 24.64
CA PHE A 161 -1.57 -4.22 24.97
C PHE A 161 -2.40 -4.85 23.85
N ALA A 162 -2.16 -4.49 22.59
CA ALA A 162 -2.86 -5.07 21.45
C ALA A 162 -2.57 -6.58 21.29
N CYS A 163 -1.35 -7.03 21.57
CA CYS A 163 -0.98 -8.44 21.52
C CYS A 163 -1.74 -9.28 22.56
N VAL A 164 -1.88 -8.76 23.78
CA VAL A 164 -2.63 -9.42 24.86
C VAL A 164 -4.11 -9.45 24.53
N GLU A 165 -4.67 -8.32 24.09
CA GLU A 165 -6.10 -8.21 23.84
C GLU A 165 -6.56 -9.06 22.65
N HIS A 166 -5.72 -9.24 21.63
CA HIS A 166 -6.03 -10.09 20.46
C HIS A 166 -5.44 -11.51 20.58
N GLU A 167 -5.04 -11.95 21.78
CA GLU A 167 -4.46 -13.28 21.97
C GLU A 167 -5.46 -14.38 21.58
N GLY A 168 -5.02 -15.29 20.70
CA GLY A 168 -5.86 -16.38 20.19
C GLY A 168 -6.84 -15.98 19.07
N GLU A 169 -7.02 -14.69 18.80
CA GLU A 169 -7.84 -14.21 17.69
C GLU A 169 -7.08 -14.30 16.36
N LYS A 170 -7.77 -14.69 15.29
CA LYS A 170 -7.19 -14.93 13.96
C LYS A 170 -7.89 -14.11 12.88
N ARG A 171 -7.13 -13.59 11.92
CA ARG A 171 -7.67 -13.03 10.67
C ARG A 171 -8.20 -14.15 9.77
N TYR A 172 -8.98 -13.77 8.76
CA TYR A 172 -9.37 -14.69 7.68
C TYR A 172 -8.17 -15.30 6.92
N SER A 173 -7.00 -14.65 6.96
CA SER A 173 -5.75 -15.21 6.40
C SER A 173 -5.16 -16.36 7.24
N GLY A 174 -5.60 -16.54 8.47
CA GLY A 174 -5.01 -17.46 9.45
C GLY A 174 -3.94 -16.81 10.34
N ASP A 175 -3.55 -15.56 10.06
CA ASP A 175 -2.56 -14.82 10.86
C ASP A 175 -3.15 -14.35 12.21
N ASP A 176 -2.28 -14.08 13.19
CA ASP A 176 -2.68 -13.44 14.45
C ASP A 176 -3.41 -12.12 14.18
N TYR A 177 -4.53 -11.86 14.83
CA TYR A 177 -5.35 -10.69 14.55
C TYR A 177 -4.57 -9.37 14.70
N VAL A 178 -3.72 -9.28 15.71
CA VAL A 178 -2.85 -8.11 15.98
C VAL A 178 -1.98 -7.71 14.78
N THR A 179 -1.65 -8.63 13.87
CA THR A 179 -0.89 -8.31 12.64
C THR A 179 -1.60 -7.27 11.77
N HIS A 180 -2.94 -7.25 11.75
CA HIS A 180 -3.72 -6.23 11.08
C HIS A 180 -3.47 -4.85 11.73
N SER A 181 -3.66 -4.75 13.04
CA SER A 181 -3.47 -3.50 13.78
C SER A 181 -2.06 -2.94 13.63
N VAL A 182 -1.03 -3.79 13.66
CA VAL A 182 0.36 -3.36 13.43
C VAL A 182 0.57 -2.87 12.01
N ASN A 183 -0.02 -3.52 11.00
CA ASN A 183 0.06 -3.02 9.63
C ASN A 183 -0.65 -1.68 9.42
N VAL A 184 -1.79 -1.46 10.08
CA VAL A 184 -2.47 -0.15 10.08
C VAL A 184 -1.56 0.91 10.68
N ALA A 185 -0.89 0.62 11.80
CA ALA A 185 0.08 1.51 12.43
C ALA A 185 1.30 1.82 11.54
N ILE A 186 1.78 0.84 10.77
CA ILE A 186 2.86 1.03 9.78
C ILE A 186 2.38 2.02 8.71
N ILE A 187 1.20 1.80 8.12
CA ILE A 187 0.64 2.68 7.09
C ILE A 187 0.50 4.10 7.63
N LEU A 188 -0.01 4.27 8.85
CA LEU A 188 -0.14 5.58 9.50
C LEU A 188 1.21 6.28 9.68
N SER A 189 2.24 5.52 10.07
CA SER A 189 3.60 6.05 10.19
C SER A 189 4.18 6.44 8.81
N GLU A 190 3.75 5.80 7.71
CA GLU A 190 4.13 6.22 6.35
C GLU A 190 3.37 7.42 5.83
N MET A 191 2.15 7.61 6.31
CA MET A 191 1.33 8.79 6.04
C MET A 191 1.79 10.02 6.83
N GLY A 192 2.65 9.82 7.85
CA GLY A 192 3.13 10.89 8.73
C GLY A 192 2.09 11.33 9.77
N ALA A 193 1.24 10.40 10.22
CA ALA A 193 0.18 10.68 11.20
C ALA A 193 0.74 11.13 12.56
N SER A 194 -0.12 11.58 13.48
CA SER A 194 0.31 11.84 14.86
C SER A 194 0.63 10.54 15.62
N GLU A 195 1.38 10.65 16.73
CA GLU A 195 1.62 9.51 17.64
C GLU A 195 0.28 8.92 18.13
N GLU A 196 -0.67 9.79 18.50
CA GLU A 196 -2.01 9.40 18.92
C GLU A 196 -2.77 8.63 17.84
N ALA A 197 -2.62 9.00 16.57
CA ALA A 197 -3.22 8.28 15.46
C ALA A 197 -2.59 6.90 15.26
N VAL A 198 -1.27 6.78 15.34
CA VAL A 198 -0.56 5.49 15.23
C VAL A 198 -0.99 4.55 16.37
N ILE A 199 -1.04 5.05 17.61
CA ILE A 199 -1.55 4.29 18.76
C ILE A 199 -3.03 3.94 18.56
N ALA A 200 -3.84 4.86 18.05
CA ALA A 200 -5.24 4.58 17.73
C ALA A 200 -5.36 3.46 16.69
N GLY A 201 -4.50 3.42 15.67
CA GLY A 201 -4.45 2.33 14.69
C GLY A 201 -4.13 0.97 15.32
N LEU A 202 -3.21 0.91 16.30
CA LEU A 202 -2.91 -0.31 17.04
C LEU A 202 -4.11 -0.82 17.87
N LEU A 203 -4.98 0.09 18.32
CA LEU A 203 -6.04 -0.20 19.30
C LEU A 203 -7.47 -0.13 18.74
N HIS A 204 -7.65 0.19 17.46
CA HIS A 204 -8.95 0.58 16.93
C HIS A 204 -10.01 -0.52 17.06
N ASP A 205 -9.71 -1.74 16.65
CA ASP A 205 -10.66 -2.86 16.72
C ASP A 205 -10.97 -3.27 18.17
N ILE A 206 -10.00 -3.16 19.08
CA ILE A 206 -10.21 -3.43 20.52
C ILE A 206 -11.27 -2.49 21.08
N ILE A 207 -11.16 -1.20 20.81
CA ILE A 207 -12.10 -0.20 21.32
C ILE A 207 -13.46 -0.26 20.61
N LEU A 208 -13.48 -0.64 19.33
CA LEU A 208 -14.72 -0.74 18.56
C LEU A 208 -15.57 -1.96 18.96
N GLU A 209 -14.92 -3.06 19.34
CA GLU A 209 -15.54 -4.35 19.60
C GLU A 209 -15.71 -4.68 21.11
N LYS A 210 -14.88 -4.12 22.00
CA LYS A 210 -14.88 -4.50 23.43
C LYS A 210 -15.64 -3.55 24.37
N SER A 211 -15.85 -4.02 25.60
CA SER A 211 -16.65 -3.37 26.65
C SER A 211 -16.10 -2.03 27.15
N SER A 212 -16.95 -1.27 27.85
CA SER A 212 -16.61 0.02 28.48
C SER A 212 -15.41 -0.02 29.44
N THR A 213 -15.09 -1.19 30.00
CA THR A 213 -13.91 -1.39 30.85
C THR A 213 -12.59 -1.26 30.07
N HIS A 214 -12.54 -1.74 28.83
CA HIS A 214 -11.35 -1.63 27.97
C HIS A 214 -11.12 -0.18 27.56
N ILE A 215 -12.20 0.54 27.24
CA ILE A 215 -12.15 1.97 26.91
C ILE A 215 -11.54 2.77 28.07
N ASN A 216 -12.01 2.54 29.31
CA ASN A 216 -11.49 3.24 30.49
C ASN A 216 -10.01 2.94 30.73
N LYS A 217 -9.58 1.69 30.50
CA LYS A 217 -8.17 1.29 30.61
C LYS A 217 -7.31 2.05 29.60
N VAL A 218 -7.75 2.15 28.34
CA VAL A 218 -7.01 2.93 27.32
C VAL A 218 -6.94 4.42 27.68
N ILE A 219 -8.02 5.01 28.20
CA ILE A 219 -8.01 6.41 28.66
C ILE A 219 -6.98 6.62 29.77
N SER A 220 -6.92 5.70 30.75
CA SER A 220 -6.01 5.81 31.89
C SER A 220 -4.55 5.57 31.52
N GLU A 221 -4.29 4.68 30.56
CA GLU A 221 -2.94 4.22 30.25
C GLU A 221 -2.26 4.97 29.11
N PHE A 222 -3.04 5.60 28.22
CA PHE A 222 -2.52 6.27 27.04
C PHE A 222 -2.96 7.73 26.93
N SER A 223 -4.18 7.98 26.47
CA SER A 223 -4.78 9.32 26.43
C SER A 223 -6.26 9.25 26.06
N LYS A 224 -7.01 10.29 26.45
CA LYS A 224 -8.40 10.47 26.02
C LYS A 224 -8.51 10.67 24.50
N ARG A 225 -7.50 11.31 23.89
CA ARG A 225 -7.47 11.64 22.45
C ARG A 225 -7.54 10.39 21.57
N ILE A 226 -6.84 9.32 21.94
CA ILE A 226 -6.87 8.03 21.22
C ILE A 226 -8.30 7.46 21.15
N VAL A 227 -9.01 7.47 22.28
CA VAL A 227 -10.40 7.01 22.33
C VAL A 227 -11.32 7.91 21.52
N GLU A 228 -11.10 9.22 21.55
CA GLU A 228 -11.87 10.16 20.72
C GLU A 228 -11.70 9.83 19.23
N ILE A 229 -10.46 9.62 18.76
CA ILE A 229 -10.18 9.24 17.37
C ILE A 229 -10.97 7.98 16.99
N ILE A 230 -10.87 6.91 17.79
CA ILE A 230 -11.50 5.62 17.48
C ILE A 230 -13.04 5.72 17.56
N MET A 231 -13.58 6.44 18.53
CA MET A 231 -15.03 6.63 18.66
C MET A 231 -15.63 7.44 17.49
N TYR A 232 -14.84 8.33 16.87
CA TYR A 232 -15.27 9.01 15.65
C TYR A 232 -15.38 8.07 14.45
N LEU A 233 -14.58 6.99 14.37
CA LEU A 233 -14.71 5.97 13.32
C LEU A 233 -16.07 5.26 13.36
N LYS A 234 -16.62 5.04 14.56
CA LYS A 234 -17.91 4.37 14.77
C LYS A 234 -19.12 5.21 14.35
N ARG A 235 -19.00 6.53 14.38
CA ARG A 235 -20.09 7.44 14.02
C ARG A 235 -20.17 7.48 12.50
N SER A 236 -21.22 6.87 11.92
CA SER A 236 -21.56 6.92 10.48
C SER A 236 -21.72 8.33 9.88
N ASN A 237 -21.53 9.38 10.69
CA ASN A 237 -21.47 10.77 10.26
C ASN A 237 -20.05 11.12 9.77
N ILE A 238 -19.77 10.67 8.55
CA ILE A 238 -18.60 11.04 7.73
C ILE A 238 -18.36 12.57 7.77
N ASN A 239 -19.43 13.38 7.87
CA ASN A 239 -19.33 14.84 7.86
C ASN A 239 -18.60 15.48 9.04
N LYS A 240 -18.53 14.86 10.23
CA LYS A 240 -17.86 15.44 11.42
C LYS A 240 -16.48 14.84 11.68
N SER A 241 -16.24 13.59 11.28
CA SER A 241 -14.90 12.97 11.24
C SER A 241 -13.99 13.64 10.21
N MET A 242 -14.57 14.31 9.22
CA MET A 242 -13.90 14.98 8.11
C MET A 242 -13.07 16.23 8.45
N SER A 243 -13.16 16.80 9.65
CA SER A 243 -12.32 17.93 10.07
C SER A 243 -11.02 17.52 10.74
N ASP A 244 -10.94 16.26 11.18
CA ASP A 244 -9.84 15.76 11.99
C ASP A 244 -8.97 14.84 11.13
N GLU A 245 -7.77 15.31 10.79
CA GLU A 245 -6.88 14.63 9.86
C GLU A 245 -6.51 13.23 10.37
N ASP A 246 -6.26 13.07 11.66
CA ASP A 246 -5.91 11.78 12.28
C ASP A 246 -7.03 10.74 12.14
N VAL A 247 -8.27 11.16 12.32
CA VAL A 247 -9.44 10.27 12.17
C VAL A 247 -9.55 9.79 10.72
N VAL A 248 -9.34 10.70 9.77
CA VAL A 248 -9.33 10.37 8.34
C VAL A 248 -8.16 9.42 8.04
N MET A 249 -6.96 9.69 8.54
CA MET A 249 -5.80 8.84 8.32
C MET A 249 -6.02 7.42 8.83
N VAL A 250 -6.55 7.24 10.05
CA VAL A 250 -6.84 5.90 10.62
C VAL A 250 -7.89 5.17 9.78
N MET A 251 -8.96 5.86 9.37
CA MET A 251 -10.00 5.29 8.52
C MET A 251 -9.45 4.80 7.17
N ILE A 252 -8.55 5.59 6.56
CA ILE A 252 -7.95 5.25 5.28
C ILE A 252 -6.91 4.14 5.43
N ALA A 253 -6.07 4.18 6.47
CA ALA A 253 -5.07 3.16 6.72
C ALA A 253 -5.70 1.77 6.96
N ASP A 254 -6.77 1.70 7.76
CA ASP A 254 -7.59 0.49 7.94
C ASP A 254 -8.11 -0.02 6.59
N ARG A 255 -8.74 0.87 5.80
CA ARG A 255 -9.29 0.49 4.50
C ARG A 255 -8.21 -0.02 3.54
N ILE A 256 -7.04 0.60 3.51
CA ILE A 256 -5.92 0.16 2.67
C ILE A 256 -5.49 -1.25 3.07
N HIS A 257 -5.30 -1.52 4.36
CA HIS A 257 -4.90 -2.87 4.80
C HIS A 257 -5.97 -3.92 4.49
N ASN A 258 -7.25 -3.58 4.71
CA ASN A 258 -8.37 -4.46 4.36
C ASN A 258 -8.41 -4.75 2.86
N MET A 259 -8.12 -3.76 2.01
CA MET A 259 -8.03 -3.96 0.56
C MET A 259 -6.77 -4.74 0.14
N ARG A 260 -5.64 -4.61 0.85
CA ARG A 260 -4.44 -5.44 0.64
C ARG A 260 -4.67 -6.92 0.99
N THR A 261 -5.57 -7.18 1.94
CA THR A 261 -5.88 -8.52 2.45
C THR A 261 -7.24 -9.06 2.01
N ILE A 262 -7.89 -8.39 1.05
CA ILE A 262 -9.25 -8.72 0.60
C ILE A 262 -9.37 -10.15 0.03
N GLU A 263 -8.27 -10.73 -0.45
CA GLU A 263 -8.30 -12.08 -1.05
C GLU A 263 -8.65 -13.19 -0.05
N PHE A 264 -8.55 -12.92 1.25
CA PHE A 264 -8.86 -13.87 2.31
C PHE A 264 -10.34 -13.86 2.72
N ILE A 265 -11.10 -12.81 2.36
CA ILE A 265 -12.55 -12.77 2.60
C ILE A 265 -13.33 -13.41 1.44
N ASP A 266 -14.62 -13.67 1.66
CA ASP A 266 -15.51 -14.25 0.64
C ASP A 266 -15.51 -13.42 -0.65
N LYS A 267 -15.31 -14.11 -1.78
CA LYS A 267 -15.20 -13.53 -3.11
C LYS A 267 -16.44 -12.73 -3.53
N THR A 268 -17.62 -13.08 -3.03
CA THR A 268 -18.87 -12.35 -3.29
C THR A 268 -18.83 -10.93 -2.76
N ARG A 269 -18.04 -10.67 -1.71
CA ARG A 269 -17.90 -9.36 -1.05
C ARG A 269 -16.82 -8.49 -1.68
N TRP A 270 -15.96 -9.03 -2.54
CA TRP A 270 -14.83 -8.29 -3.12
C TRP A 270 -15.29 -7.05 -3.91
N LYS A 271 -16.25 -7.25 -4.81
CA LYS A 271 -16.78 -6.18 -5.65
C LYS A 271 -17.52 -5.12 -4.84
N GLU A 272 -18.27 -5.55 -3.84
CA GLU A 272 -18.95 -4.65 -2.89
C GLU A 272 -17.92 -3.77 -2.15
N LYS A 273 -16.88 -4.39 -1.57
CA LYS A 273 -15.83 -3.70 -0.81
C LYS A 273 -14.98 -2.79 -1.67
N ALA A 274 -14.66 -3.19 -2.90
CA ALA A 274 -13.94 -2.35 -3.86
C ALA A 274 -14.77 -1.14 -4.30
N LYS A 275 -16.07 -1.34 -4.56
CA LYS A 275 -16.97 -0.25 -4.89
C LYS A 275 -17.17 0.71 -3.71
N GLU A 276 -17.35 0.18 -2.49
CA GLU A 276 -17.39 0.97 -1.25
C GLU A 276 -16.11 1.83 -1.13
N THR A 277 -14.95 1.26 -1.45
CA THR A 277 -13.65 1.95 -1.40
C THR A 277 -13.57 3.11 -2.39
N LEU A 278 -14.06 2.94 -3.62
CA LEU A 278 -14.10 4.03 -4.61
C LEU A 278 -15.16 5.08 -4.30
N ASP A 279 -16.36 4.66 -3.92
CA ASP A 279 -17.51 5.56 -3.77
C ASP A 279 -17.46 6.36 -2.46
N VAL A 280 -16.88 5.78 -1.40
CA VAL A 280 -16.86 6.38 -0.05
C VAL A 280 -15.45 6.79 0.38
N PHE A 281 -14.49 5.88 0.33
CA PHE A 281 -13.16 6.12 0.93
C PHE A 281 -12.24 6.96 0.04
N SER A 282 -12.30 6.82 -1.29
CA SER A 282 -11.45 7.58 -2.20
C SER A 282 -11.72 9.09 -2.18
N PRO A 283 -12.99 9.57 -2.14
CA PRO A 283 -13.29 10.99 -1.94
C PRO A 283 -12.85 11.53 -0.58
N ILE A 284 -12.83 10.67 0.45
CA ILE A 284 -12.34 11.01 1.79
C ILE A 284 -10.81 11.15 1.76
N ALA A 285 -10.12 10.18 1.16
CA ALA A 285 -8.66 10.17 1.01
C ALA A 285 -8.14 11.35 0.19
N ALA A 286 -8.91 11.85 -0.78
CA ALA A 286 -8.57 13.03 -1.57
C ALA A 286 -8.28 14.28 -0.71
N ARG A 287 -8.83 14.35 0.51
CA ARG A 287 -8.62 15.47 1.43
C ARG A 287 -7.26 15.48 2.11
N LEU A 288 -6.61 14.32 2.20
CA LEU A 288 -5.27 14.19 2.75
C LEU A 288 -4.21 14.80 1.82
N ASN A 289 -4.57 15.16 0.57
CA ASN A 289 -3.65 15.61 -0.47
C ASN A 289 -2.42 14.71 -0.62
N ASN A 290 -2.59 13.42 -0.32
CA ASN A 290 -1.54 12.41 -0.39
C ASN A 290 -1.77 11.53 -1.62
N GLU A 291 -1.10 11.86 -2.72
CA GLU A 291 -1.28 11.18 -4.01
C GLU A 291 -0.97 9.67 -3.94
N LYS A 292 -0.06 9.24 -3.05
CA LYS A 292 0.26 7.81 -2.88
C LYS A 292 -0.91 7.02 -2.34
N VAL A 293 -1.56 7.57 -1.31
CA VAL A 293 -2.71 6.96 -0.63
C VAL A 293 -3.87 6.83 -1.61
N ILE A 294 -4.12 7.88 -2.39
CA ILE A 294 -5.18 7.89 -3.41
C ILE A 294 -4.88 6.87 -4.52
N ALA A 295 -3.65 6.87 -5.04
CA ALA A 295 -3.22 5.94 -6.08
C ALA A 295 -3.34 4.48 -5.60
N GLU A 296 -2.91 4.19 -4.38
CA GLU A 296 -2.99 2.85 -3.83
C GLU A 296 -4.43 2.37 -3.62
N LEU A 297 -5.31 3.21 -3.06
CA LEU A 297 -6.74 2.86 -2.91
C LEU A 297 -7.39 2.56 -4.26
N ASN A 298 -7.09 3.37 -5.28
CA ASN A 298 -7.60 3.16 -6.63
C ASN A 298 -7.06 1.85 -7.23
N ASP A 299 -5.75 1.62 -7.18
CA ASP A 299 -5.12 0.42 -7.72
C ASP A 299 -5.60 -0.85 -7.02
N LEU A 300 -5.77 -0.81 -5.70
CA LEU A 300 -6.33 -1.92 -4.94
C LEU A 300 -7.79 -2.17 -5.31
N SER A 301 -8.60 -1.12 -5.47
CA SER A 301 -10.03 -1.26 -5.78
C SER A 301 -10.27 -1.76 -7.21
N LEU A 302 -9.52 -1.24 -8.18
CA LEU A 302 -9.66 -1.62 -9.60
C LEU A 302 -9.37 -3.10 -9.86
N LYS A 303 -8.56 -3.76 -9.01
CA LYS A 303 -8.31 -5.22 -9.09
C LYS A 303 -9.55 -6.07 -8.83
N TYR A 304 -10.57 -5.53 -8.14
CA TYR A 304 -11.68 -6.32 -7.59
C TYR A 304 -13.06 -5.85 -8.06
N ILE A 305 -13.14 -4.95 -9.06
CA ILE A 305 -14.38 -4.44 -9.69
C ILE A 305 -14.72 -5.21 -10.98
#